data_AF-K1TIF5-F1
#
_entry.id   AF-K1TIF5-F1
#
_cell.length_a   1.000
_cell.length_b   1.000
_cell.length_c   1.000
_cell.angle_alpha   90.00
_cell.angle_beta   90.00
_cell.angle_gamma   90.00
#
_symmetry.space_group_name_H-M   'P 1'
#
loop_
_entity.id
_entity.type
_entity.pdbx_description
1 polymer ?
#
loop_
_entity_poly.entity_id
_entity_poly.type
_entity_poly.pdbx_seq_one_letter_code
_entity_poly.pdbx_strand_id
1 'polypeptide(L)'
;MQPIGVRPIVDTDRFEIIFGERRYRAALMAELTEIPAVILHVSDETAAEMAVTENLQRKDVTPIEEANAYQKLMESGRYDVQSLAVQFGKNENYIRTRLKFVSLIPEIAELLEKDEITISVASEICRYGTDIQKEVYYKHLKDSDSMLYDCWRGLKAAEVAKFIERDFTTDLSRYAFDKTLCASCPHNTNNMMLFCEGGCGNCANRSCLAEMNASYLVEKALQFVEQYPSVSLGYQDFNNNMLAVERLTAMGYEVEHLNTYATAYPETPVAPEKEEYDTTEEYEAAYKEYEQDFSNYMEKCKSIHERIDTGELTFYICIGQKEITLCYMASAAANADMATEKQLSPVEKLEQQDKRNKEIAVEKTVADAKKQILDVDTSESKFTQDEEKMIYFFLLSSLRREHFGVFGIGEKKAYQHLEDEEKMNIIANLTAKQKAVIRRDFLIDNFKGAYGNNAAADPLARFCP
;
A
#
# COMPACT_ATOMS: atom_id res chain seq x y z
N MET A 1 -53.25 -16.97 -1.99
CA MET A 1 -52.13 -16.01 -2.07
C MET A 1 -52.06 -15.26 -0.75
N GLN A 2 -50.87 -15.05 -0.20
CA GLN A 2 -50.70 -14.19 0.97
C GLN A 2 -50.84 -12.70 0.56
N PRO A 3 -51.36 -11.82 1.43
CA PRO A 3 -51.44 -10.37 1.19
C PRO A 3 -50.06 -9.69 1.23
N ILE A 4 -49.91 -8.53 0.58
CA ILE A 4 -48.71 -7.68 0.71
C ILE A 4 -48.76 -6.85 2.00
N GLY A 5 -47.60 -6.47 2.54
CA GLY A 5 -47.51 -5.60 3.71
C GLY A 5 -47.25 -4.17 3.29
N VAL A 6 -48.09 -3.23 3.73
CA VAL A 6 -47.97 -1.81 3.39
C VAL A 6 -48.10 -0.93 4.64
N ARG A 7 -47.54 0.28 4.61
CA ARG A 7 -47.74 1.30 5.64
C ARG A 7 -48.23 2.60 5.04
N PRO A 8 -49.03 3.40 5.77
CA PRO A 8 -49.41 4.73 5.31
C PRO A 8 -48.19 5.66 5.30
N ILE A 9 -48.07 6.47 4.26
CA ILE A 9 -47.09 7.56 4.19
C ILE A 9 -47.70 8.79 4.86
N VAL A 10 -47.01 9.33 5.86
CA VAL A 10 -47.47 10.49 6.65
C VAL A 10 -47.84 11.65 5.71
N ASP A 11 -48.95 12.32 6.01
CA ASP A 11 -49.49 13.46 5.24
C ASP A 11 -49.85 13.16 3.77
N THR A 12 -50.10 11.90 3.42
CA THR A 12 -50.60 11.52 2.09
C THR A 12 -51.65 10.40 2.15
N ASP A 13 -52.47 10.27 1.10
CA ASP A 13 -53.38 9.13 0.90
C ASP A 13 -52.68 7.93 0.23
N ARG A 14 -51.36 7.82 0.35
CA ARG A 14 -50.54 6.78 -0.29
C ARG A 14 -49.98 5.81 0.71
N PHE A 15 -49.69 4.61 0.23
CA PHE A 15 -49.06 3.55 0.98
C PHE A 15 -47.69 3.22 0.41
N GLU A 16 -46.75 2.88 1.28
CA GLU A 16 -45.44 2.33 0.93
C GLU A 16 -45.43 0.82 1.20
N ILE A 17 -44.78 0.05 0.34
CA ILE A 17 -44.66 -1.40 0.47
C ILE A 17 -43.52 -1.72 1.46
N ILE A 18 -43.83 -2.50 2.50
CA ILE A 18 -42.82 -3.03 3.43
C ILE A 18 -42.30 -4.38 2.93
N PHE A 19 -43.18 -5.26 2.48
CA PHE A 19 -42.81 -6.58 1.95
C PHE A 19 -43.80 -7.07 0.89
N GLY A 20 -43.31 -7.93 -0.02
CA GLY A 20 -44.10 -8.47 -1.12
C GLY A 20 -43.96 -7.73 -2.46
N GLU A 21 -42.87 -6.98 -2.65
CA GLU A 21 -42.50 -6.28 -3.90
C GLU A 21 -42.75 -7.14 -5.16
N ARG A 22 -42.27 -8.39 -5.19
CA ARG A 22 -42.44 -9.30 -6.33
C ARG A 22 -43.91 -9.59 -6.64
N ARG A 23 -44.76 -9.71 -5.61
CA ARG A 23 -46.21 -9.93 -5.76
C ARG A 23 -46.90 -8.67 -6.27
N TYR A 24 -46.50 -7.50 -5.77
CA TYR A 24 -47.00 -6.23 -6.29
C TYR A 24 -46.63 -6.03 -7.76
N ARG A 25 -45.37 -6.28 -8.14
CA ARG A 25 -44.92 -6.21 -9.55
C ARG A 25 -45.65 -7.21 -10.45
N ALA A 26 -45.87 -8.44 -9.97
CA ALA A 26 -46.65 -9.43 -10.71
C ALA A 26 -48.12 -9.00 -10.89
N ALA A 27 -48.72 -8.38 -9.88
CA ALA A 27 -50.07 -7.85 -9.98
C ALA A 27 -50.18 -6.69 -10.98
N LEU A 28 -49.17 -5.80 -11.00
CA LEU A 28 -49.04 -4.75 -12.01
C LEU A 28 -48.94 -5.34 -13.43
N MET A 29 -48.10 -6.37 -13.62
CA MET A 29 -47.98 -7.08 -14.91
C MET A 29 -49.25 -7.81 -15.32
N ALA A 30 -50.06 -8.24 -14.34
CA ALA A 30 -51.35 -8.87 -14.55
C ALA A 30 -52.51 -7.85 -14.67
N GLU A 31 -52.21 -6.54 -14.71
CA GLU A 31 -53.17 -5.44 -14.83
C GLU A 31 -54.27 -5.45 -13.75
N LEU A 32 -53.95 -5.97 -12.56
CA LEU A 32 -54.88 -5.97 -11.45
C LEU A 32 -55.01 -4.56 -10.86
N THR A 33 -56.24 -4.07 -10.76
CA THR A 33 -56.55 -2.77 -10.15
C THR A 33 -56.54 -2.80 -8.62
N GLU A 34 -56.76 -3.98 -8.03
CA GLU A 34 -56.81 -4.18 -6.58
C GLU A 34 -56.10 -5.49 -6.19
N ILE A 35 -55.42 -5.46 -5.05
CA ILE A 35 -54.76 -6.63 -4.46
C ILE A 35 -54.94 -6.65 -2.94
N PRO A 36 -54.97 -7.85 -2.32
CA PRO A 36 -55.07 -7.95 -0.87
C PRO A 36 -53.80 -7.42 -0.18
N ALA A 37 -53.98 -6.52 0.78
CA ALA A 37 -52.90 -5.90 1.54
C ALA A 37 -53.21 -5.87 3.05
N VAL A 38 -52.17 -5.91 3.88
CA VAL A 38 -52.22 -5.69 5.33
C VAL A 38 -51.57 -4.35 5.63
N ILE A 39 -52.33 -3.47 6.29
CA ILE A 39 -51.85 -2.14 6.69
C ILE A 39 -51.13 -2.26 8.04
N LEU A 40 -49.88 -1.81 8.09
CA LEU A 40 -49.02 -1.85 9.26
C LEU A 40 -48.69 -0.41 9.69
N HIS A 41 -49.00 -0.08 10.94
CA HIS A 41 -48.66 1.21 11.54
C HIS A 41 -47.33 1.11 12.28
N VAL A 42 -46.23 1.22 11.53
CA VAL A 42 -44.87 1.05 12.02
C VAL A 42 -43.98 2.23 11.63
N SER A 43 -42.98 2.55 12.45
CA SER A 43 -42.00 3.61 12.18
C SER A 43 -41.12 3.28 10.97
N ASP A 44 -40.38 4.25 10.44
CA ASP A 44 -39.41 4.07 9.34
C ASP A 44 -38.38 3.00 9.69
N GLU A 45 -37.84 3.05 10.92
CA GLU A 45 -36.84 2.11 11.38
C GLU A 45 -37.42 0.69 11.49
N THR A 46 -38.66 0.57 11.97
CA THR A 46 -39.33 -0.72 12.11
C THR A 46 -39.72 -1.30 10.76
N ALA A 47 -40.18 -0.46 9.82
CA ALA A 47 -40.45 -0.87 8.45
C ALA A 47 -39.18 -1.36 7.74
N ALA A 48 -38.06 -0.63 7.90
CA ALA A 48 -36.77 -1.02 7.35
C ALA A 48 -36.28 -2.37 7.89
N GLU A 49 -36.41 -2.62 9.19
CA GLU A 49 -36.05 -3.91 9.80
C GLU A 49 -36.92 -5.06 9.33
N MET A 50 -38.23 -4.83 9.19
CA MET A 50 -39.14 -5.84 8.64
C MET A 50 -38.75 -6.20 7.21
N ALA A 51 -38.38 -5.21 6.38
CA ALA A 51 -37.91 -5.44 5.02
C ALA A 51 -36.58 -6.22 4.97
N VAL A 52 -35.64 -5.91 5.86
CA VAL A 52 -34.37 -6.66 5.98
C VAL A 52 -34.63 -8.10 6.41
N THR A 53 -35.48 -8.30 7.42
CA THR A 53 -35.82 -9.62 7.95
C THR A 53 -36.51 -10.50 6.90
N GLU A 54 -37.42 -9.94 6.10
CA GLU A 54 -38.09 -10.68 5.03
C GLU A 54 -37.13 -11.13 3.94
N ASN A 55 -36.22 -10.23 3.51
CA ASN A 55 -35.18 -10.58 2.54
C ASN A 55 -34.27 -11.70 3.05
N LEU A 56 -33.95 -11.70 4.34
CA LEU A 56 -33.07 -12.69 4.96
C LEU A 56 -33.70 -14.09 5.10
N GLN A 57 -35.04 -14.18 5.07
CA GLN A 57 -35.77 -15.44 5.15
C GLN A 57 -35.91 -16.14 3.77
N ARG A 58 -35.36 -15.56 2.71
CA ARG A 58 -35.33 -16.19 1.39
C ARG A 58 -34.44 -17.43 1.39
N LYS A 59 -34.72 -18.36 0.46
CA LYS A 59 -33.93 -19.61 0.34
C LYS A 59 -32.54 -19.40 -0.29
N ASP A 60 -32.36 -18.30 -1.01
CA ASP A 60 -31.23 -18.03 -1.91
C ASP A 60 -30.35 -16.88 -1.44
N VAL A 61 -30.35 -16.56 -0.14
CA VAL A 61 -29.53 -15.47 0.40
C VAL A 61 -28.05 -15.86 0.41
N THR A 62 -27.21 -15.00 -0.16
CA THR A 62 -25.75 -15.20 -0.21
C THR A 62 -25.08 -14.85 1.13
N PRO A 63 -23.86 -15.36 1.41
CA PRO A 63 -23.13 -15.00 2.62
C PRO A 63 -22.88 -13.48 2.79
N ILE A 64 -22.72 -12.75 1.69
CA ILE A 64 -22.50 -11.30 1.69
C ILE A 64 -23.81 -10.55 1.99
N GLU A 65 -24.93 -10.98 1.42
CA GLU A 65 -26.25 -10.45 1.77
C GLU A 65 -26.57 -10.68 3.25
N GLU A 66 -26.26 -11.88 3.79
CA GLU A 66 -26.41 -12.14 5.23
C GLU A 66 -25.55 -11.20 6.08
N ALA A 67 -24.29 -11.00 5.70
CA ALA A 67 -23.37 -10.11 6.40
C ALA A 67 -23.90 -8.67 6.50
N ASN A 68 -24.29 -8.10 5.36
CA ASN A 68 -24.83 -6.74 5.26
C ASN A 68 -26.16 -6.59 6.02
N ALA A 69 -27.03 -7.61 5.95
CA ALA A 69 -28.30 -7.61 6.67
C ALA A 69 -28.09 -7.64 8.19
N TYR A 70 -27.23 -8.54 8.70
CA TYR A 70 -26.92 -8.62 10.12
C TYR A 70 -26.28 -7.31 10.62
N GLN A 71 -25.36 -6.72 9.86
CA GLN A 71 -24.76 -5.45 10.20
C GLN A 71 -25.82 -4.34 10.31
N LYS A 72 -26.69 -4.21 9.30
CA LYS A 72 -27.76 -3.21 9.29
C LYS A 72 -28.73 -3.36 10.46
N LEU A 73 -29.02 -4.60 10.87
CA LEU A 73 -29.81 -4.86 12.08
C LEU A 73 -29.05 -4.44 13.35
N MET A 74 -27.75 -4.74 13.46
CA MET A 74 -26.95 -4.31 14.62
C MET A 74 -26.81 -2.78 14.72
N GLU A 75 -26.70 -2.10 13.58
CA GLU A 75 -26.61 -0.63 13.50
C GLU A 75 -27.87 0.08 14.01
N SER A 76 -29.03 -0.60 14.04
CA SER A 76 -30.24 -0.04 14.65
C SER A 76 -30.16 0.04 16.18
N GLY A 77 -29.15 -0.58 16.80
CA GLY A 77 -28.95 -0.63 18.25
C GLY A 77 -29.93 -1.55 18.99
N ARG A 78 -30.85 -2.20 18.27
CA ARG A 78 -31.84 -3.13 18.85
C ARG A 78 -31.36 -4.58 18.91
N TYR A 79 -30.30 -4.90 18.17
CA TYR A 79 -29.82 -6.26 18.01
C TYR A 79 -28.35 -6.39 18.40
N ASP A 80 -28.08 -7.41 19.20
CA ASP A 80 -26.74 -7.97 19.40
C ASP A 80 -26.61 -9.34 18.72
N VAL A 81 -25.41 -9.90 18.72
CA VAL A 81 -25.13 -11.21 18.11
C VAL A 81 -26.03 -12.33 18.68
N GLN A 82 -26.33 -12.28 19.98
CA GLN A 82 -27.13 -13.31 20.65
C GLN A 82 -28.60 -13.24 20.19
N SER A 83 -29.16 -12.04 20.11
CA SER A 83 -30.54 -11.80 19.65
C SER A 83 -30.73 -12.23 18.19
N LEU A 84 -29.76 -11.93 17.31
CA LEU A 84 -29.78 -12.36 15.92
C LEU A 84 -29.70 -13.89 15.80
N ALA A 85 -28.84 -14.53 16.61
CA ALA A 85 -28.73 -15.99 16.63
C ALA A 85 -30.08 -16.65 16.98
N VAL A 86 -30.78 -16.13 17.99
CA VAL A 86 -32.11 -16.61 18.38
C VAL A 86 -33.16 -16.35 17.28
N GLN A 87 -33.21 -15.13 16.75
CA GLN A 87 -34.22 -14.73 15.76
C GLN A 87 -34.13 -15.54 14.47
N PHE A 88 -32.92 -15.81 13.98
CA PHE A 88 -32.69 -16.50 12.72
C PHE A 88 -32.41 -18.00 12.88
N GLY A 89 -32.47 -18.54 14.10
CA GLY A 89 -32.25 -19.96 14.38
C GLY A 89 -30.83 -20.42 14.02
N LYS A 90 -29.83 -19.55 14.23
CA LYS A 90 -28.41 -19.81 13.96
C LYS A 90 -27.63 -19.82 15.28
N ASN A 91 -26.39 -20.32 15.25
CA ASN A 91 -25.49 -20.15 16.38
C ASN A 91 -24.75 -18.82 16.30
N GLU A 92 -24.26 -18.30 17.43
CA GLU A 92 -23.51 -17.03 17.46
C GLU A 92 -22.28 -17.04 16.56
N ASN A 93 -21.58 -18.18 16.46
CA ASN A 93 -20.39 -18.29 15.62
C ASN A 93 -20.71 -18.07 14.14
N TYR A 94 -21.87 -18.54 13.68
CA TYR A 94 -22.38 -18.31 12.32
C TYR A 94 -22.58 -16.81 12.08
N ILE A 95 -23.30 -16.14 12.99
CA ILE A 95 -23.57 -14.70 12.90
C ILE A 95 -22.26 -13.90 12.89
N ARG A 96 -21.34 -14.20 13.83
CA ARG A 96 -20.02 -13.54 13.91
C ARG A 96 -19.19 -13.75 12.64
N THR A 97 -19.21 -14.95 12.07
CA THR A 97 -18.48 -15.25 10.83
C THR A 97 -19.02 -14.43 9.67
N ARG A 98 -20.35 -14.34 9.53
CA ARG A 98 -20.97 -13.52 8.48
C ARG A 98 -20.68 -12.05 8.65
N LEU A 99 -20.80 -11.51 9.86
CA LEU A 99 -20.49 -10.11 10.15
C LEU A 99 -19.06 -9.71 9.75
N LYS A 100 -18.09 -10.63 9.80
CA LYS A 100 -16.72 -10.36 9.34
C LYS A 100 -16.64 -10.10 7.84
N PHE A 101 -17.55 -10.62 7.02
CA PHE A 101 -17.50 -10.44 5.57
C PHE A 101 -17.82 -9.02 5.11
N VAL A 102 -18.37 -8.18 5.99
CA VAL A 102 -18.50 -6.74 5.75
C VAL A 102 -17.15 -6.08 5.47
N SER A 103 -16.05 -6.59 6.04
CA SER A 103 -14.71 -6.04 5.82
C SER A 103 -14.03 -6.53 4.53
N LEU A 104 -14.68 -7.40 3.75
CA LEU A 104 -14.13 -7.87 2.48
C LEU A 104 -14.16 -6.78 1.41
N ILE A 105 -13.12 -6.71 0.61
CA ILE A 105 -13.14 -5.89 -0.61
C ILE A 105 -14.16 -6.46 -1.61
N PRO A 106 -14.81 -5.60 -2.43
CA PRO A 106 -15.87 -6.03 -3.35
C PRO A 106 -15.49 -7.20 -4.25
N GLU A 107 -14.24 -7.24 -4.70
CA GLU A 107 -13.75 -8.27 -5.61
C GLU A 107 -13.68 -9.65 -4.95
N ILE A 108 -13.32 -9.73 -3.66
CA ILE A 108 -13.29 -10.99 -2.92
C ILE A 108 -14.70 -11.40 -2.47
N ALA A 109 -15.54 -10.42 -2.15
CA ALA A 109 -16.96 -10.67 -1.88
C ALA A 109 -17.65 -11.30 -3.09
N GLU A 110 -17.39 -10.81 -4.30
CA GLU A 110 -17.92 -11.38 -5.55
C GLU A 110 -17.44 -12.83 -5.77
N LEU A 111 -16.18 -13.14 -5.47
CA LEU A 111 -15.68 -14.52 -5.55
C LEU A 111 -16.38 -15.46 -4.57
N LEU A 112 -16.73 -14.96 -3.37
CA LEU A 112 -17.49 -15.74 -2.38
C LEU A 112 -18.94 -15.94 -2.83
N GLU A 113 -19.57 -14.92 -3.42
CA GLU A 113 -20.94 -15.03 -3.96
C GLU A 113 -21.05 -16.04 -5.11
N LYS A 114 -19.99 -16.17 -5.91
CA LYS A 114 -19.90 -17.13 -7.01
C LYS A 114 -19.44 -18.53 -6.57
N ASP A 115 -19.25 -18.76 -5.27
CA ASP A 115 -18.69 -19.99 -4.69
C ASP A 115 -17.29 -20.37 -5.24
N GLU A 116 -16.54 -19.40 -5.78
CA GLU A 116 -15.19 -19.61 -6.30
C GLU A 116 -14.13 -19.66 -5.19
N ILE A 117 -14.46 -19.08 -4.04
CA ILE A 117 -13.76 -19.28 -2.77
C ILE A 117 -14.74 -19.75 -1.70
N THR A 118 -14.24 -20.53 -0.75
CA THR A 118 -15.06 -21.04 0.34
C THR A 118 -15.24 -20.00 1.45
N ILE A 119 -16.32 -20.15 2.24
CA ILE A 119 -16.57 -19.36 3.47
C ILE A 119 -15.35 -19.35 4.39
N SER A 120 -14.63 -20.47 4.53
CA SER A 120 -13.47 -20.57 5.41
C SER A 120 -12.27 -19.78 4.86
N VAL A 121 -12.04 -19.79 3.55
CA VAL A 121 -11.01 -18.96 2.90
C VAL A 121 -11.34 -17.48 3.04
N ALA A 122 -12.58 -17.08 2.76
CA ALA A 122 -13.03 -15.70 2.93
C ALA A 122 -12.89 -15.25 4.40
N SER A 123 -13.18 -16.14 5.36
CA SER A 123 -13.03 -15.88 6.80
C SER A 123 -11.57 -15.71 7.23
N GLU A 124 -10.64 -16.29 6.49
CA GLU A 124 -9.21 -16.08 6.72
C GLU A 124 -8.77 -14.73 6.16
N ILE A 125 -9.17 -14.42 4.92
CA ILE A 125 -8.75 -13.19 4.24
C ILE A 125 -9.32 -11.92 4.92
N CYS A 126 -10.56 -11.97 5.44
CA CYS A 126 -11.21 -10.81 6.07
C CYS A 126 -10.55 -10.32 7.36
N ARG A 127 -9.60 -11.09 7.91
CA ARG A 127 -8.84 -10.77 9.13
C ARG A 127 -7.78 -9.70 8.88
N TYR A 128 -7.40 -9.54 7.61
CA TYR A 128 -6.36 -8.64 7.16
C TYR A 128 -6.96 -7.34 6.62
N GLY A 129 -6.15 -6.28 6.64
CA GLY A 129 -6.53 -4.97 6.11
C GLY A 129 -6.79 -5.00 4.60
N THR A 130 -7.46 -3.97 4.10
CA THR A 130 -7.83 -3.86 2.68
C THR A 130 -6.62 -3.88 1.75
N ASP A 131 -5.45 -3.45 2.22
CA ASP A 131 -4.17 -3.49 1.50
C ASP A 131 -3.76 -4.93 1.18
N ILE A 132 -3.71 -5.79 2.19
CA ILE A 132 -3.38 -7.22 2.02
C ILE A 132 -4.46 -7.92 1.19
N GLN A 133 -5.74 -7.64 1.44
CA GLN A 133 -6.83 -8.24 0.66
C GLN A 133 -6.71 -7.92 -0.83
N LYS A 134 -6.39 -6.67 -1.19
CA LYS A 134 -6.18 -6.27 -2.60
C LYS A 134 -5.01 -7.01 -3.21
N GLU A 135 -3.88 -7.10 -2.52
CA GLU A 135 -2.73 -7.83 -3.06
C GLU A 135 -3.02 -9.32 -3.23
N VAL A 136 -3.66 -9.96 -2.25
CA VAL A 136 -4.10 -11.35 -2.35
C VAL A 136 -5.02 -11.54 -3.57
N TYR A 137 -5.97 -10.62 -3.77
CA TYR A 137 -6.83 -10.67 -4.95
C TYR A 137 -6.04 -10.57 -6.25
N TYR A 138 -5.25 -9.51 -6.44
CA TYR A 138 -4.55 -9.27 -7.70
C TYR A 138 -3.47 -10.30 -8.01
N LYS A 139 -2.77 -10.82 -7.00
CA LYS A 139 -1.67 -11.79 -7.20
C LYS A 139 -2.18 -13.22 -7.32
N HIS A 140 -3.21 -13.60 -6.56
CA HIS A 140 -3.54 -15.01 -6.36
C HIS A 140 -4.98 -15.41 -6.66
N LEU A 141 -5.92 -14.45 -6.75
CA LEU A 141 -7.34 -14.75 -6.96
C LEU A 141 -7.95 -14.16 -8.23
N LYS A 142 -7.31 -13.20 -8.92
CA LYS A 142 -7.93 -12.50 -10.07
C LYS A 142 -8.11 -13.40 -11.30
N ASP A 143 -7.09 -14.17 -11.66
CA ASP A 143 -7.08 -14.94 -12.91
C ASP A 143 -7.29 -16.45 -12.61
N SER A 144 -8.49 -16.98 -12.87
CA SER A 144 -8.78 -18.42 -12.72
C SER A 144 -8.05 -19.31 -13.71
N ASP A 145 -7.74 -18.79 -14.89
CA ASP A 145 -7.16 -19.54 -16.02
C ASP A 145 -5.64 -19.42 -16.12
N SER A 146 -5.02 -18.67 -15.20
CA SER A 146 -3.57 -18.55 -15.20
C SER A 146 -2.97 -19.90 -14.83
N MET A 147 -2.40 -20.61 -15.81
CA MET A 147 -1.57 -21.82 -15.63
C MET A 147 -0.28 -21.56 -14.83
N LEU A 148 -0.23 -20.48 -14.06
CA LEU A 148 0.83 -20.15 -13.12
C LEU A 148 0.52 -20.83 -11.79
N TYR A 149 1.54 -21.41 -11.18
CA TYR A 149 1.51 -22.20 -9.94
C TYR A 149 1.06 -21.45 -8.66
N ASP A 150 0.31 -20.35 -8.79
CA ASP A 150 0.08 -19.37 -7.73
C ASP A 150 -1.39 -18.97 -7.54
N CYS A 151 -2.33 -19.72 -8.14
CA CYS A 151 -3.77 -19.53 -7.94
C CYS A 151 -4.21 -20.12 -6.60
N TRP A 152 -4.88 -19.31 -5.77
CA TRP A 152 -5.37 -19.76 -4.47
C TRP A 152 -6.84 -20.19 -4.48
N ARG A 153 -7.52 -20.09 -5.63
CA ARG A 153 -8.88 -20.62 -5.77
C ARG A 153 -8.86 -22.15 -5.57
N GLY A 154 -9.71 -22.65 -4.68
CA GLY A 154 -9.77 -24.08 -4.33
C GLY A 154 -8.82 -24.55 -3.23
N LEU A 155 -7.91 -23.69 -2.73
CA LEU A 155 -7.08 -24.02 -1.57
C LEU A 155 -7.90 -24.06 -0.27
N LYS A 156 -7.40 -24.77 0.74
CA LYS A 156 -7.99 -24.74 2.08
C LYS A 156 -7.57 -23.49 2.81
N ALA A 157 -8.43 -23.01 3.72
CA ALA A 157 -8.16 -21.84 4.56
C ALA A 157 -6.82 -21.92 5.31
N ALA A 158 -6.41 -23.11 5.76
CA ALA A 158 -5.13 -23.29 6.45
C ALA A 158 -3.91 -23.08 5.54
N GLU A 159 -4.02 -23.37 4.24
CA GLU A 159 -2.95 -23.14 3.26
C GLU A 159 -2.86 -21.65 2.92
N VAL A 160 -4.02 -21.02 2.68
CA VAL A 160 -4.14 -19.57 2.48
C VAL A 160 -3.56 -18.81 3.67
N ALA A 161 -3.91 -19.19 4.91
CA ALA A 161 -3.38 -18.55 6.13
C ALA A 161 -1.84 -18.56 6.16
N LYS A 162 -1.22 -19.72 5.88
CA LYS A 162 0.24 -19.87 5.83
C LYS A 162 0.88 -18.99 4.77
N PHE A 163 0.27 -18.91 3.59
CA PHE A 163 0.80 -18.07 2.52
C PHE A 163 0.63 -16.58 2.82
N ILE A 164 -0.50 -16.17 3.41
CA ILE A 164 -0.69 -14.77 3.82
C ILE A 164 0.38 -14.39 4.86
N GLU A 165 0.55 -15.22 5.88
CA GLU A 165 1.53 -14.99 6.93
C GLU A 165 2.95 -14.87 6.36
N ARG A 166 3.35 -15.78 5.47
CA ARG A 166 4.68 -15.79 4.83
C ARG A 166 4.92 -14.56 3.94
N ASP A 167 3.95 -14.19 3.12
CA ASP A 167 4.18 -13.27 1.99
C ASP A 167 3.72 -11.83 2.27
N PHE A 168 2.85 -11.61 3.26
CA PHE A 168 2.20 -10.32 3.49
C PHE A 168 2.32 -9.78 4.91
N THR A 169 2.79 -10.58 5.87
CA THR A 169 3.02 -10.14 7.26
C THR A 169 4.51 -10.01 7.55
N THR A 170 4.85 -9.31 8.63
CA THR A 170 6.25 -9.08 9.01
C THR A 170 6.51 -9.52 10.44
N ASP A 171 7.49 -10.40 10.60
CA ASP A 171 7.97 -10.90 11.89
C ASP A 171 8.46 -9.77 12.80
N LEU A 172 7.77 -9.61 13.93
CA LEU A 172 8.03 -8.55 14.91
C LEU A 172 9.35 -8.77 15.66
N SER A 173 9.88 -10.00 15.73
CA SER A 173 11.13 -10.29 16.45
C SER A 173 12.33 -9.59 15.81
N ARG A 174 12.20 -9.23 14.53
CA ARG A 174 13.22 -8.51 13.75
C ARG A 174 13.29 -7.03 14.07
N TYR A 175 12.41 -6.50 14.93
CA TYR A 175 12.34 -5.08 15.27
C TYR A 175 12.58 -4.88 16.76
N ALA A 176 13.24 -3.80 17.14
CA ALA A 176 13.66 -3.56 18.52
C ALA A 176 12.72 -2.64 19.34
N PHE A 177 11.70 -2.05 18.72
CA PHE A 177 10.72 -1.21 19.44
C PHE A 177 9.89 -1.99 20.47
N ASP A 178 9.26 -1.28 21.41
CA ASP A 178 8.39 -1.88 22.44
C ASP A 178 7.11 -2.50 21.84
N LYS A 179 6.94 -3.81 22.07
CA LYS A 179 5.84 -4.62 21.54
C LYS A 179 4.71 -4.84 22.54
N THR A 180 4.71 -4.15 23.68
CA THR A 180 3.68 -4.29 24.72
C THR A 180 2.27 -4.10 24.16
N LEU A 181 2.07 -3.11 23.28
CA LEU A 181 0.79 -2.87 22.61
C LEU A 181 0.46 -3.93 21.53
N CYS A 182 1.47 -4.60 20.99
CA CYS A 182 1.29 -5.66 20.00
C CYS A 182 0.69 -6.93 20.62
N ALA A 183 0.82 -7.13 21.93
CA ALA A 183 0.32 -8.31 22.63
C ALA A 183 -1.20 -8.46 22.52
N SER A 184 -1.97 -7.38 22.45
CA SER A 184 -3.43 -7.40 22.26
C SER A 184 -3.88 -6.81 20.91
N CYS A 185 -2.95 -6.57 19.99
CA CYS A 185 -3.26 -5.94 18.71
C CYS A 185 -4.02 -6.89 17.78
N PRO A 186 -5.14 -6.47 17.15
CA PRO A 186 -5.90 -7.31 16.22
C PRO A 186 -5.14 -7.61 14.91
N HIS A 187 -4.08 -6.85 14.60
CA HIS A 187 -3.23 -7.06 13.43
C HIS A 187 -2.01 -7.95 13.71
N ASN A 188 -1.85 -8.44 14.95
CA ASN A 188 -0.82 -9.41 15.29
C ASN A 188 -1.33 -10.83 15.00
N THR A 189 -0.60 -11.62 14.22
CA THR A 189 -1.00 -13.00 13.86
C THR A 189 -1.17 -13.90 15.10
N ASN A 190 -0.49 -13.63 16.21
CA ASN A 190 -0.71 -14.33 17.47
C ASN A 190 -2.13 -14.12 18.02
N ASN A 191 -2.72 -12.94 17.83
CA ASN A 191 -4.09 -12.65 18.24
C ASN A 191 -5.14 -13.05 17.21
N MET A 192 -4.66 -13.51 16.05
CA MET A 192 -5.47 -14.13 15.04
C MET A 192 -5.62 -15.62 15.41
N MET A 193 -4.55 -16.37 15.61
CA MET A 193 -4.67 -17.82 15.79
C MET A 193 -5.22 -18.24 17.17
N LEU A 194 -5.93 -19.38 17.20
CA LEU A 194 -6.43 -19.98 18.44
C LEU A 194 -5.30 -20.56 19.31
N PHE A 195 -4.18 -20.93 18.68
CA PHE A 195 -2.99 -21.47 19.32
C PHE A 195 -1.79 -20.66 18.85
N CYS A 196 -1.05 -20.06 19.78
CA CYS A 196 0.20 -19.36 19.51
C CYS A 196 1.37 -20.34 19.65
N GLU A 197 2.22 -20.47 18.64
CA GLU A 197 3.42 -21.33 18.68
C GLU A 197 4.61 -20.69 19.44
N GLY A 198 4.37 -19.58 20.16
CA GLY A 198 5.40 -18.81 20.88
C GLY A 198 5.87 -17.57 20.12
N GLY A 199 6.78 -16.79 20.72
CA GLY A 199 7.31 -15.55 20.11
C GLY A 199 6.36 -14.35 20.18
N CYS A 200 6.73 -13.24 19.52
CA CYS A 200 5.95 -12.00 19.52
C CYS A 200 4.97 -11.85 18.33
N GLY A 201 4.94 -12.82 17.42
CA GLY A 201 4.05 -12.90 16.27
C GLY A 201 4.44 -12.00 15.10
N ASN A 202 3.62 -11.97 14.05
CA ASN A 202 3.84 -11.14 12.87
C ASN A 202 2.84 -9.99 12.81
N CYS A 203 3.29 -8.84 12.30
CA CYS A 203 2.44 -7.68 12.06
C CYS A 203 1.85 -7.73 10.64
N ALA A 204 0.53 -7.64 10.55
CA ALA A 204 -0.20 -7.46 9.30
C ALA A 204 -0.45 -5.97 8.95
N ASN A 205 -0.08 -5.02 9.81
CA ASN A 205 -0.30 -3.59 9.59
C ASN A 205 1.02 -2.88 9.29
N ARG A 206 1.26 -2.67 7.98
CA ARG A 206 2.54 -2.14 7.47
C ARG A 206 2.79 -0.68 7.86
N SER A 207 1.76 0.16 7.82
CA SER A 207 1.90 1.57 8.20
C SER A 207 2.20 1.72 9.68
N CYS A 208 1.47 1.00 10.54
CA CYS A 208 1.74 0.97 11.98
C CYS A 208 3.17 0.48 12.27
N LEU A 209 3.62 -0.60 11.62
CA LEU A 209 4.98 -1.12 11.80
C LEU A 209 6.05 -0.09 11.41
N ALA A 210 5.89 0.57 10.25
CA ALA A 210 6.81 1.59 9.77
C ALA A 210 6.88 2.78 10.74
N GLU A 211 5.73 3.24 11.23
CA GLU A 211 5.59 4.32 12.20
C GLU A 211 6.27 4.01 13.54
N MET A 212 5.99 2.83 14.12
CA MET A 212 6.57 2.39 15.39
C MET A 212 8.09 2.24 15.28
N ASN A 213 8.57 1.64 14.18
CA ASN A 213 9.99 1.49 13.93
C ASN A 213 10.69 2.84 13.75
N ALA A 214 10.12 3.74 12.95
CA ALA A 214 10.71 5.07 12.75
C ALA A 214 10.77 5.88 14.06
N SER A 215 9.72 5.83 14.88
CA SER A 215 9.72 6.49 16.20
C SER A 215 10.81 5.94 17.12
N TYR A 216 10.98 4.62 17.16
CA TYR A 216 12.05 3.96 17.92
C TYR A 216 13.44 4.38 17.42
N LEU A 217 13.65 4.42 16.10
CA LEU A 217 14.92 4.85 15.53
C LEU A 217 15.22 6.31 15.84
N VAL A 218 14.23 7.21 15.76
CA VAL A 218 14.41 8.61 16.16
C VAL A 218 14.82 8.69 17.63
N GLU A 219 14.12 8.01 18.55
CA GLU A 219 14.47 8.01 19.96
C GLU A 219 15.88 7.47 20.21
N LYS A 220 16.26 6.38 19.54
CA LYS A 220 17.61 5.83 19.62
C LYS A 220 18.65 6.78 19.06
N ALA A 221 18.37 7.47 17.95
CA ALA A 221 19.29 8.43 17.36
C ALA A 221 19.60 9.56 18.35
N LEU A 222 18.59 10.06 19.04
CA LEU A 222 18.76 11.09 20.08
C LEU A 222 19.64 10.60 21.24
N GLN A 223 19.44 9.36 21.70
CA GLN A 223 20.32 8.74 22.72
C GLN A 223 21.78 8.67 22.26
N PHE A 224 22.02 8.29 21.00
CA PHE A 224 23.36 8.25 20.42
C PHE A 224 23.98 9.65 20.28
N VAL A 225 23.20 10.65 19.88
CA VAL A 225 23.68 12.05 19.79
C VAL A 225 24.01 12.61 21.18
N GLU A 226 23.25 12.27 22.22
CA GLU A 226 23.59 12.63 23.61
C GLU A 226 24.89 11.97 24.07
N GLN A 227 25.11 10.71 23.68
CA GLN A 227 26.33 9.96 24.04
C GLN A 227 27.56 10.43 23.24
N TYR A 228 27.38 10.81 21.97
CA TYR A 228 28.44 11.22 21.05
C TYR A 228 28.12 12.55 20.33
N PRO A 229 28.15 13.70 21.03
CA PRO A 229 27.70 14.98 20.47
C PRO A 229 28.50 15.50 19.26
N SER A 230 29.71 14.98 19.07
CA SER A 230 30.62 15.39 17.98
C SER A 230 30.53 14.50 16.74
N VAL A 231 29.67 13.48 16.73
CA VAL A 231 29.54 12.52 15.63
C VAL A 231 28.32 12.86 14.80
N SER A 232 28.50 13.02 13.48
CA SER A 232 27.40 13.30 12.55
C SER A 232 26.45 12.11 12.40
N LEU A 233 25.16 12.40 12.22
CA LEU A 233 24.18 11.40 11.78
C LEU A 233 24.34 11.17 10.28
N GLY A 234 24.16 9.93 9.84
CA GLY A 234 24.16 9.61 8.42
C GLY A 234 23.28 8.44 8.05
N TYR A 235 23.04 8.26 6.75
CA TYR A 235 22.30 7.10 6.21
C TYR A 235 22.90 6.64 4.87
N GLN A 236 22.63 5.39 4.49
CA GLN A 236 23.18 4.78 3.28
C GLN A 236 22.07 4.36 2.32
N ASP A 237 22.36 4.35 1.02
CA ASP A 237 21.49 3.71 0.04
C ASP A 237 21.35 2.22 0.42
N PHE A 238 20.15 1.67 0.35
CA PHE A 238 19.81 0.27 0.69
C PHE A 238 19.71 -0.09 2.19
N ASN A 239 20.39 0.60 3.10
CA ASN A 239 20.22 0.39 4.55
C ASN A 239 19.87 1.70 5.26
N ASN A 240 18.62 2.13 5.13
CA ASN A 240 18.13 3.33 5.79
C ASN A 240 16.66 3.20 6.18
N ASN A 241 16.22 4.10 7.04
CA ASN A 241 14.81 4.36 7.29
C ASN A 241 14.53 5.83 6.97
N MET A 242 14.06 6.10 5.75
CA MET A 242 13.78 7.49 5.31
C MET A 242 12.78 8.21 6.21
N LEU A 243 11.78 7.52 6.76
CA LEU A 243 10.81 8.14 7.67
C LEU A 243 11.50 8.64 8.96
N ALA A 244 12.46 7.89 9.49
CA ALA A 244 13.27 8.35 10.63
C ALA A 244 14.21 9.51 10.25
N VAL A 245 14.84 9.44 9.08
CA VAL A 245 15.71 10.51 8.54
C VAL A 245 14.94 11.82 8.37
N GLU A 246 13.76 11.78 7.76
CA GLU A 246 12.88 12.93 7.56
C GLU A 246 12.46 13.56 8.89
N ARG A 247 12.13 12.74 9.89
CA ARG A 247 11.77 13.22 11.24
C ARG A 247 12.94 13.90 11.95
N LEU A 248 14.13 13.30 11.93
CA LEU A 248 15.33 13.90 12.50
C LEU A 248 15.68 15.21 11.82
N THR A 249 15.58 15.25 10.49
CA THR A 249 15.79 16.47 9.69
C THR A 249 14.77 17.56 10.07
N ALA A 250 13.49 17.20 10.22
CA ALA A 250 12.43 18.13 10.65
C ALA A 250 12.62 18.64 12.08
N MET A 251 13.28 17.87 12.96
CA MET A 251 13.70 18.29 14.30
C MET A 251 14.93 19.21 14.29
N GLY A 252 15.56 19.42 13.14
CA GLY A 252 16.72 20.30 12.96
C GLY A 252 18.08 19.61 13.07
N TYR A 253 18.13 18.27 13.08
CA TYR A 253 19.38 17.53 13.00
C TYR A 253 19.88 17.45 11.55
N GLU A 254 21.17 17.67 11.35
CA GLU A 254 21.82 17.45 10.06
C GLU A 254 22.10 15.96 9.90
N VAL A 255 21.51 15.33 8.87
CA VAL A 255 21.70 13.90 8.56
C VAL A 255 22.35 13.79 7.17
N GLU A 256 23.58 13.29 7.14
CA GLU A 256 24.39 13.19 5.93
C GLU A 256 24.04 11.93 5.11
N HIS A 257 23.96 12.08 3.79
CA HIS A 257 23.88 10.92 2.89
C HIS A 257 25.28 10.37 2.63
N LEU A 258 25.51 9.13 3.02
CA LEU A 258 26.82 8.48 2.91
C LEU A 258 26.90 7.74 1.57
N ASN A 259 27.59 8.35 0.60
CA ASN A 259 27.79 7.81 -0.76
C ASN A 259 28.65 6.53 -0.81
N THR A 260 29.29 6.16 0.29
CA THR A 260 30.17 4.99 0.39
C THR A 260 29.79 4.10 1.57
N TYR A 261 30.24 2.85 1.50
CA TYR A 261 29.93 1.87 2.54
C TYR A 261 30.70 2.20 3.84
N ALA A 262 29.99 2.69 4.85
CA ALA A 262 30.48 2.85 6.20
C ALA A 262 30.62 1.47 6.87
N THR A 263 31.74 1.26 7.56
CA THR A 263 31.99 0.00 8.28
C THR A 263 31.47 0.13 9.70
N ALA A 264 30.69 -0.85 10.17
CA ALA A 264 30.21 -0.88 11.54
C ALA A 264 31.38 -0.90 12.53
N TYR A 265 31.27 -0.10 13.59
CA TYR A 265 32.21 -0.13 14.68
C TYR A 265 32.18 -1.51 15.36
N PRO A 266 33.33 -2.08 15.75
CA PRO A 266 33.35 -3.40 16.36
C PRO A 266 32.45 -3.47 17.59
N GLU A 267 31.67 -4.54 17.69
CA GLU A 267 30.88 -4.85 18.89
C GLU A 267 31.76 -5.55 19.93
N THR A 268 31.49 -5.28 21.20
CA THR A 268 32.20 -5.94 22.30
C THR A 268 31.82 -7.43 22.33
N PRO A 269 32.79 -8.37 22.31
CA PRO A 269 32.50 -9.79 22.45
C PRO A 269 31.73 -10.09 23.74
N VAL A 270 30.81 -11.05 23.69
CA VAL A 270 30.00 -11.47 24.85
C VAL A 270 30.74 -12.57 25.60
N ALA A 271 30.88 -12.43 26.92
CA ALA A 271 31.51 -13.45 27.75
C ALA A 271 30.61 -14.70 27.84
N PRO A 272 31.16 -15.92 27.68
CA PRO A 272 30.37 -17.14 27.79
C PRO A 272 29.85 -17.31 29.22
N GLU A 273 28.58 -17.71 29.34
CA GLU A 273 27.96 -18.01 30.64
C GLU A 273 28.19 -19.48 30.99
N LYS A 274 28.58 -19.76 32.25
CA LYS A 274 28.96 -21.12 32.66
C LYS A 274 27.81 -22.11 32.57
N GLU A 275 26.60 -21.61 32.75
CA GLU A 275 25.34 -22.35 32.74
C GLU A 275 24.94 -22.86 31.35
N GLU A 276 25.55 -22.35 30.27
CA GLU A 276 25.28 -22.77 28.89
C GLU A 276 26.10 -23.98 28.42
N TYR A 277 27.01 -24.49 29.27
CA TYR A 277 27.93 -25.59 28.94
C TYR A 277 27.70 -26.81 29.82
N ASP A 278 27.68 -27.99 29.19
CA ASP A 278 27.48 -29.28 29.87
C ASP A 278 28.72 -29.67 30.71
N THR A 279 29.91 -29.19 30.33
CA THR A 279 31.16 -29.51 31.00
C THR A 279 32.03 -28.28 31.29
N THR A 280 32.80 -28.35 32.38
CA THR A 280 33.77 -27.30 32.75
C THR A 280 34.85 -27.13 31.68
N GLU A 281 35.28 -28.21 31.03
CA GLU A 281 36.33 -28.18 30.01
C GLU A 281 35.87 -27.43 28.74
N GLU A 282 34.61 -27.60 28.32
CA GLU A 282 34.03 -26.85 27.20
C GLU A 282 33.88 -25.35 27.53
N TYR A 283 33.45 -25.03 28.75
CA TYR A 283 33.40 -23.65 29.23
C TYR A 283 34.78 -22.99 29.25
N GLU A 284 35.80 -23.67 29.80
CA GLU A 284 37.18 -23.14 29.85
C GLU A 284 37.77 -22.93 28.44
N ALA A 285 37.45 -23.81 27.49
CA ALA A 285 37.84 -23.63 26.10
C ALA A 285 37.15 -22.42 25.45
N ALA A 286 35.83 -22.27 25.62
CA ALA A 286 35.07 -21.12 25.11
C ALA A 286 35.53 -19.80 25.75
N TYR A 287 35.84 -19.81 27.05
CA TYR A 287 36.35 -18.63 27.75
C TYR A 287 37.73 -18.20 27.20
N LYS A 288 38.59 -19.16 26.86
CA LYS A 288 39.89 -18.87 26.24
C LYS A 288 39.75 -18.28 24.83
N GLU A 289 38.78 -18.75 24.05
CA GLU A 289 38.45 -18.16 22.74
C GLU A 289 37.93 -16.72 22.91
N TYR A 290 37.02 -16.50 23.86
CA TYR A 290 36.55 -15.17 24.23
C TYR A 290 37.69 -14.22 24.64
N GLU A 291 38.66 -14.67 25.45
CA GLU A 291 39.82 -13.85 25.81
C GLU A 291 40.64 -13.42 24.59
N GLN A 292 40.83 -14.34 23.64
CA GLN A 292 41.53 -14.04 22.39
C GLN A 292 40.75 -13.05 21.52
N ASP A 293 39.44 -13.26 21.36
CA ASP A 293 38.56 -12.37 20.60
C ASP A 293 38.46 -10.99 21.23
N PHE A 294 38.41 -10.92 22.56
CA PHE A 294 38.42 -9.67 23.30
C PHE A 294 39.74 -8.91 23.11
N SER A 295 40.87 -9.62 23.10
CA SER A 295 42.18 -9.01 22.80
C SER A 295 42.22 -8.46 21.36
N ASN A 296 41.76 -9.23 20.38
CA ASN A 296 41.68 -8.81 18.97
C ASN A 296 40.75 -7.59 18.80
N TYR A 297 39.61 -7.60 19.49
CA TYR A 297 38.66 -6.50 19.53
C TYR A 297 39.31 -5.22 20.05
N MET A 298 40.03 -5.29 21.17
CA MET A 298 40.72 -4.15 21.77
C MET A 298 41.79 -3.57 20.84
N GLU A 299 42.58 -4.42 20.18
CA GLU A 299 43.59 -3.98 19.20
C GLU A 299 42.94 -3.29 17.99
N LYS A 300 41.85 -3.85 17.46
CA LYS A 300 41.10 -3.25 16.35
C LYS A 300 40.49 -1.90 16.73
N CYS A 301 39.87 -1.80 17.90
CA CYS A 301 39.30 -0.55 18.42
C CYS A 301 40.37 0.53 18.56
N LYS A 302 41.55 0.17 19.10
CA LYS A 302 42.69 1.08 19.24
C LYS A 302 43.17 1.58 17.89
N SER A 303 43.35 0.69 16.91
CA SER A 303 43.74 1.06 15.55
C SER A 303 42.73 2.00 14.87
N ILE A 304 41.43 1.78 15.07
CA ILE A 304 40.38 2.68 14.54
C ILE A 304 40.50 4.07 15.17
N HIS A 305 40.63 4.16 16.50
CA HIS A 305 40.77 5.44 17.19
C HIS A 305 42.03 6.20 16.78
N GLU A 306 43.18 5.51 16.67
CA GLU A 306 44.42 6.13 16.19
C GLU A 306 44.26 6.71 14.77
N ARG A 307 43.55 6.02 13.88
CA ARG A 307 43.27 6.50 12.51
C ARG A 307 42.25 7.63 12.46
N ILE A 308 41.41 7.78 13.48
CA ILE A 308 40.49 8.92 13.62
C ILE A 308 41.26 10.13 14.15
N ASP A 309 42.16 9.93 15.13
CA ASP A 309 43.02 10.98 15.67
C ASP A 309 43.97 11.55 14.60
N THR A 310 44.41 10.72 13.64
CA THR A 310 45.19 11.17 12.48
C THR A 310 44.35 11.80 11.36
N GLY A 311 43.02 11.77 11.47
CA GLY A 311 42.08 12.30 10.48
C GLY A 311 41.88 11.43 9.23
N GLU A 312 42.37 10.19 9.24
CA GLU A 312 42.18 9.23 8.14
C GLU A 312 40.74 8.69 8.10
N LEU A 313 40.12 8.52 9.27
CA LEU A 313 38.76 8.02 9.43
C LEU A 313 37.85 9.05 10.10
N THR A 314 36.55 8.93 9.87
CA THR A 314 35.52 9.76 10.52
C THR A 314 34.39 8.86 11.02
N PHE A 315 33.94 9.12 12.25
CA PHE A 315 32.79 8.43 12.85
C PHE A 315 31.47 9.00 12.33
N TYR A 316 30.48 8.12 12.20
CA TYR A 316 29.11 8.44 11.86
C TYR A 316 28.16 7.59 12.69
N ILE A 317 27.03 8.17 13.11
CA ILE A 317 25.89 7.43 13.65
C ILE A 317 24.98 7.11 12.45
N CYS A 318 25.02 5.86 11.99
CA CYS A 318 24.28 5.42 10.83
C CYS A 318 22.86 4.98 11.19
N ILE A 319 21.87 5.60 10.55
CA ILE A 319 20.46 5.24 10.65
C ILE A 319 20.19 4.10 9.67
N GLY A 320 20.13 2.86 10.17
CA GLY A 320 19.77 1.69 9.39
C GLY A 320 18.26 1.51 9.24
N GLN A 321 17.85 0.39 8.61
CA GLN A 321 16.43 0.06 8.46
C GLN A 321 15.72 -0.22 9.80
N LYS A 322 16.42 -0.85 10.75
CA LYS A 322 15.84 -1.42 11.99
C LYS A 322 16.61 -1.08 13.25
N GLU A 323 17.84 -0.60 13.09
CA GLU A 323 18.75 -0.28 14.18
C GLU A 323 19.60 0.93 13.81
N ILE A 324 20.28 1.47 14.81
CA ILE A 324 21.25 2.54 14.67
C ILE A 324 22.59 2.02 15.12
N THR A 325 23.60 2.23 14.30
CA THR A 325 24.94 1.71 14.53
C THR A 325 25.96 2.83 14.48
N LEU A 326 26.95 2.78 15.35
CA LEU A 326 28.15 3.60 15.21
C LEU A 326 29.00 2.99 14.11
N CYS A 327 29.39 3.79 13.14
CA CYS A 327 30.16 3.36 11.98
C CYS A 327 31.35 4.31 11.76
N TYR A 328 32.33 3.85 10.99
CA TYR A 328 33.44 4.67 10.54
C TYR A 328 33.63 4.55 9.03
N MET A 329 34.11 5.62 8.41
CA MET A 329 34.45 5.65 7.00
C MET A 329 35.74 6.44 6.77
N ALA A 330 36.41 6.19 5.65
CA ALA A 330 37.58 6.97 5.25
C ALA A 330 37.17 8.43 5.01
N SER A 331 37.90 9.36 5.62
CA SER A 331 37.68 10.79 5.44
C SER A 331 37.93 11.18 3.99
N ALA A 332 37.15 12.14 3.47
CA ALA A 332 37.29 12.66 2.10
C ALA A 332 38.72 13.19 1.81
N ALA A 333 39.51 13.53 2.84
CA ALA A 333 40.92 13.93 2.68
C ALA A 333 41.83 12.80 2.16
N ALA A 334 41.47 11.52 2.33
CA ALA A 334 42.23 10.37 1.85
C ALA A 334 41.83 9.93 0.43
N ASN A 335 40.71 10.41 -0.10
CA ASN A 335 40.22 10.12 -1.45
C ASN A 335 40.33 11.36 -2.34
N ALA A 336 41.55 11.79 -2.64
CA ALA A 336 41.81 12.90 -3.55
C ALA A 336 41.55 12.57 -5.04
N ASP A 337 41.03 11.38 -5.36
CA ASP A 337 40.69 10.96 -6.73
C ASP A 337 39.25 10.46 -6.84
N MET A 338 38.27 11.25 -6.40
CA MET A 338 36.92 11.25 -7.00
C MET A 338 36.09 12.44 -6.53
N ALA A 339 35.74 13.30 -7.50
CA ALA A 339 34.76 14.39 -7.43
C ALA A 339 34.87 15.35 -6.22
N THR A 340 35.61 16.44 -6.40
CA THR A 340 35.43 17.66 -5.61
C THR A 340 34.00 18.19 -5.74
N GLU A 341 33.14 17.90 -4.78
CA GLU A 341 32.05 18.81 -4.45
C GLU A 341 32.63 19.93 -3.57
N LYS A 342 32.68 21.11 -4.18
CA LYS A 342 33.16 22.35 -3.57
C LYS A 342 32.32 22.61 -2.31
N GLN A 343 32.94 22.75 -1.14
CA GLN A 343 32.26 23.33 0.03
C GLN A 343 31.75 24.72 -0.36
N LEU A 344 30.44 24.85 -0.54
CA LEU A 344 29.79 26.07 -1.02
C LEU A 344 29.77 27.12 0.09
N SER A 345 30.14 28.35 -0.28
CA SER A 345 30.10 29.52 0.58
C SER A 345 28.67 29.81 1.08
N PRO A 346 28.49 30.59 2.16
CA PRO A 346 27.16 30.92 2.69
C PRO A 346 26.20 31.54 1.64
N VAL A 347 26.75 32.24 0.64
CA VAL A 347 25.96 32.81 -0.47
C VAL A 347 25.52 31.73 -1.44
N GLU A 348 26.42 30.81 -1.81
CA GLU A 348 26.08 29.68 -2.68
C GLU A 348 25.11 28.69 -2.01
N LYS A 349 25.17 28.54 -0.68
CA LYS A 349 24.16 27.80 0.13
C LYS A 349 22.78 28.44 0.08
N LEU A 350 22.71 29.77 0.17
CA LEU A 350 21.45 30.52 0.02
C LEU A 350 20.90 30.43 -1.41
N GLU A 351 21.77 30.46 -2.42
CA GLU A 351 21.38 30.28 -3.82
C GLU A 351 20.83 28.88 -4.10
N GLN A 352 21.44 27.84 -3.53
CA GLN A 352 20.93 26.47 -3.62
C GLN A 352 19.63 26.28 -2.85
N GLN A 353 19.48 26.90 -1.68
CA GLN A 353 18.25 26.87 -0.90
C GLN A 353 17.11 27.60 -1.62
N ASP A 354 17.38 28.76 -2.24
CA ASP A 354 16.42 29.47 -3.09
C ASP A 354 16.04 28.65 -4.32
N LYS A 355 17.01 27.99 -4.96
CA LYS A 355 16.75 27.06 -6.08
C LYS A 355 15.84 25.90 -5.63
N ARG A 356 16.12 25.28 -4.48
CA ARG A 356 15.31 24.18 -3.93
C ARG A 356 13.91 24.64 -3.53
N ASN A 357 13.77 25.81 -2.93
CA ASN A 357 12.47 26.38 -2.58
C ASN A 357 11.62 26.68 -3.82
N LYS A 358 12.25 27.14 -4.92
CA LYS A 358 11.59 27.32 -6.22
C LYS A 358 11.14 25.99 -6.81
N GLU A 359 11.95 24.93 -6.72
CA GLU A 359 11.57 23.57 -7.14
C GLU A 359 10.37 23.04 -6.33
N ILE A 360 10.40 23.15 -4.99
CA ILE A 360 9.30 22.73 -4.10
C ILE A 360 8.01 23.50 -4.41
N ALA A 361 8.10 24.81 -4.70
CA ALA A 361 6.94 25.60 -5.09
C ALA A 361 6.33 25.10 -6.42
N VAL A 362 7.16 24.71 -7.39
CA VAL A 362 6.70 24.10 -8.65
C VAL A 362 6.06 22.74 -8.39
N GLU A 363 6.69 21.87 -7.60
CA GLU A 363 6.16 20.55 -7.23
C GLU A 363 4.78 20.67 -6.54
N LYS A 364 4.65 21.59 -5.59
CA LYS A 364 3.38 21.86 -4.90
C LYS A 364 2.32 22.40 -5.85
N THR A 365 2.70 23.31 -6.76
CA THR A 365 1.79 23.83 -7.79
C THR A 365 1.31 22.73 -8.73
N VAL A 366 2.19 21.80 -9.12
CA VAL A 366 1.84 20.63 -9.95
C VAL A 366 0.93 19.66 -9.18
N ALA A 367 1.19 19.42 -7.90
CA ALA A 367 0.35 18.56 -7.06
C ALA A 367 -1.05 19.15 -6.88
N ASP A 368 -1.15 20.45 -6.60
CA ASP A 368 -2.43 21.16 -6.48
C ASP A 368 -3.19 21.17 -7.82
N ALA A 369 -2.50 21.36 -8.95
CA ALA A 369 -3.09 21.26 -10.28
C ALA A 369 -3.60 19.84 -10.59
N LYS A 370 -2.88 18.78 -10.22
CA LYS A 370 -3.33 17.38 -10.36
C LYS A 370 -4.62 17.13 -9.57
N LYS A 371 -4.71 17.65 -8.36
CA LYS A 371 -5.91 17.53 -7.53
C LYS A 371 -7.11 18.23 -8.16
N GLN A 372 -6.89 19.44 -8.69
CA GLN A 372 -7.94 20.17 -9.41
C GLN A 372 -8.40 19.44 -10.68
N ILE A 373 -7.50 18.80 -11.43
CA ILE A 373 -7.87 18.01 -12.61
C ILE A 373 -8.73 16.79 -12.24
N LEU A 374 -8.49 16.16 -11.09
CA LEU A 374 -9.26 14.99 -10.64
C LEU A 374 -10.66 15.35 -10.10
N ASP A 375 -10.82 16.55 -9.54
CA ASP A 375 -12.05 16.98 -8.86
C ASP A 375 -13.04 17.74 -9.78
N VAL A 376 -12.65 18.10 -11.00
CA VAL A 376 -13.50 18.84 -11.95
C VAL A 376 -14.32 17.89 -12.82
N ASP A 377 -15.65 18.07 -12.84
CA ASP A 377 -16.54 17.41 -13.80
C ASP A 377 -16.33 18.00 -15.20
N THR A 378 -15.53 17.31 -16.02
CA THR A 378 -15.14 17.73 -17.38
C THR A 378 -16.12 17.28 -18.47
N SER A 379 -17.30 16.77 -18.12
CA SER A 379 -18.24 16.14 -19.06
C SER A 379 -18.78 17.08 -20.15
N GLU A 380 -18.78 18.40 -19.93
CA GLU A 380 -19.31 19.39 -20.89
C GLU A 380 -18.33 20.53 -21.27
N SER A 381 -17.09 20.54 -20.77
CA SER A 381 -16.12 21.61 -21.05
C SER A 381 -15.36 21.41 -22.37
N LYS A 382 -15.17 22.48 -23.14
CA LYS A 382 -14.29 22.46 -24.33
C LYS A 382 -12.84 22.33 -23.91
N PHE A 383 -12.08 21.48 -24.60
CA PHE A 383 -10.64 21.32 -24.39
C PHE A 383 -9.91 22.65 -24.56
N THR A 384 -9.18 23.05 -23.53
CA THR A 384 -8.40 24.29 -23.50
C THR A 384 -7.12 24.14 -24.32
N GLN A 385 -6.50 25.27 -24.65
CA GLN A 385 -5.24 25.26 -25.41
C GLN A 385 -4.09 24.60 -24.65
N ASP A 386 -4.08 24.69 -23.32
CA ASP A 386 -3.01 24.09 -22.51
C ASP A 386 -3.24 22.59 -22.32
N GLU A 387 -4.47 22.13 -22.17
CA GLU A 387 -4.79 20.69 -22.23
C GLU A 387 -4.42 20.11 -23.62
N GLU A 388 -4.68 20.84 -24.70
CA GLU A 388 -4.27 20.44 -26.05
C GLU A 388 -2.76 20.25 -26.14
N LYS A 389 -1.98 21.19 -25.61
CA LYS A 389 -0.50 21.08 -25.54
C LYS A 389 -0.05 19.89 -24.69
N MET A 390 -0.70 19.63 -23.55
CA MET A 390 -0.40 18.48 -22.69
C MET A 390 -0.60 17.17 -23.44
N ILE A 391 -1.71 17.01 -24.17
CA ILE A 391 -1.93 15.82 -25.01
C ILE A 391 -0.81 15.69 -26.04
N TYR A 392 -0.49 16.76 -26.76
CA TYR A 392 0.55 16.70 -27.79
C TYR A 392 1.94 16.39 -27.22
N PHE A 393 2.26 16.84 -26.01
CA PHE A 393 3.48 16.48 -25.31
C PHE A 393 3.63 14.96 -25.18
N PHE A 394 2.55 14.26 -24.77
CA PHE A 394 2.56 12.80 -24.67
C PHE A 394 2.58 12.12 -26.05
N LEU A 395 1.76 12.58 -26.99
CA LEU A 395 1.67 11.99 -28.34
C LEU A 395 3.00 12.06 -29.12
N LEU A 396 3.84 13.07 -28.87
CA LEU A 396 5.16 13.21 -29.51
C LEU A 396 6.10 12.04 -29.20
N SER A 397 5.84 11.27 -28.15
CA SER A 397 6.61 10.07 -27.82
C SER A 397 6.48 8.97 -28.88
N SER A 398 5.39 8.97 -29.65
CA SER A 398 5.15 8.03 -30.76
C SER A 398 5.54 8.61 -32.13
N LEU A 399 6.16 9.79 -32.20
CA LEU A 399 6.54 10.42 -33.47
C LEU A 399 7.56 9.56 -34.23
N ARG A 400 7.26 9.23 -35.49
CA ARG A 400 8.14 8.41 -36.33
C ARG A 400 9.28 9.26 -36.88
N ARG A 401 10.47 8.67 -36.96
CA ARG A 401 11.71 9.36 -37.40
C ARG A 401 11.64 9.96 -38.80
N GLU A 402 10.90 9.33 -39.70
CA GLU A 402 10.66 9.85 -41.06
C GLU A 402 10.00 11.24 -41.06
N HIS A 403 9.32 11.61 -39.97
CA HIS A 403 8.66 12.90 -39.82
C HIS A 403 9.49 13.92 -39.04
N PHE A 404 10.67 13.57 -38.52
CA PHE A 404 11.51 14.49 -37.72
C PHE A 404 11.87 15.77 -38.49
N GLY A 405 12.10 15.66 -39.82
CA GLY A 405 12.34 16.82 -40.68
C GLY A 405 11.16 17.81 -40.76
N VAL A 406 9.92 17.36 -40.52
CA VAL A 406 8.72 18.22 -40.47
C VAL A 406 8.69 19.09 -39.20
N PHE A 407 9.46 18.72 -38.18
CA PHE A 407 9.57 19.40 -36.89
C PHE A 407 10.93 20.08 -36.69
N GLY A 408 11.78 20.11 -37.74
CA GLY A 408 13.10 20.72 -37.66
C GLY A 408 14.09 19.97 -36.76
N ILE A 409 13.83 18.69 -36.47
CA ILE A 409 14.71 17.85 -35.67
C ILE A 409 15.81 17.29 -36.59
N GLY A 410 17.08 17.44 -36.20
CA GLY A 410 18.22 16.91 -36.96
C GLY A 410 18.29 15.38 -36.97
N GLU A 411 19.21 14.80 -37.76
CA GLU A 411 19.44 13.36 -37.77
C GLU A 411 19.91 12.87 -36.38
N LYS A 412 19.09 12.01 -35.74
CA LYS A 412 19.40 11.37 -34.47
C LYS A 412 19.79 9.90 -34.66
N LYS A 413 20.63 9.37 -33.77
CA LYS A 413 21.03 7.95 -33.79
C LYS A 413 19.84 7.02 -33.55
N ALA A 414 19.97 5.76 -34.00
CA ALA A 414 18.88 4.78 -34.01
C ALA A 414 18.27 4.42 -32.63
N TYR A 415 18.86 4.84 -31.53
CA TYR A 415 18.41 4.58 -30.15
C TYR A 415 18.04 5.84 -29.37
N GLN A 416 18.12 7.03 -29.98
CA GLN A 416 17.79 8.29 -29.30
C GLN A 416 16.30 8.63 -29.47
N HIS A 417 15.66 8.97 -28.35
CA HIS A 417 14.28 9.46 -28.27
C HIS A 417 14.25 11.00 -28.31
N LEU A 418 13.04 11.59 -28.32
CA LEU A 418 12.86 13.03 -28.11
C LEU A 418 13.00 13.34 -26.63
N GLU A 419 13.90 14.26 -26.31
CA GLU A 419 14.06 14.82 -24.97
C GLU A 419 12.87 15.72 -24.64
N ASP A 420 12.53 15.85 -23.36
CA ASP A 420 11.36 16.63 -22.95
C ASP A 420 11.47 18.12 -23.29
N GLU A 421 12.70 18.67 -23.29
CA GLU A 421 12.97 20.04 -23.74
C GLU A 421 12.63 20.22 -25.24
N GLU A 422 12.94 19.22 -26.07
CA GLU A 422 12.61 19.24 -27.49
C GLU A 422 11.11 19.14 -27.72
N LYS A 423 10.41 18.29 -26.94
CA LYS A 423 8.94 18.19 -26.98
C LYS A 423 8.29 19.52 -26.61
N MET A 424 8.77 20.18 -25.56
CA MET A 424 8.28 21.49 -25.13
C MET A 424 8.47 22.57 -26.20
N ASN A 425 9.62 22.57 -26.89
CA ASN A 425 9.88 23.49 -27.99
C ASN A 425 8.96 23.22 -29.21
N ILE A 426 8.66 21.96 -29.49
CA ILE A 426 7.77 21.57 -30.59
C ILE A 426 6.32 21.99 -30.31
N ILE A 427 5.80 21.73 -29.10
CA ILE A 427 4.40 22.03 -28.76
C ILE A 427 4.13 23.54 -28.62
N ALA A 428 5.17 24.36 -28.43
CA ALA A 428 5.04 25.81 -28.32
C ALA A 428 4.39 26.44 -29.56
N ASN A 429 4.64 25.90 -30.76
CA ASN A 429 4.17 26.45 -32.04
C ASN A 429 3.77 25.36 -33.06
N LEU A 430 2.78 24.53 -32.73
CA LEU A 430 2.29 23.49 -33.64
C LEU A 430 1.35 24.01 -34.73
N THR A 431 1.70 23.76 -35.99
CA THR A 431 0.79 23.98 -37.13
C THR A 431 -0.26 22.87 -37.25
N ALA A 432 -1.40 23.15 -37.91
CA ALA A 432 -2.43 22.15 -38.17
C ALA A 432 -1.90 20.91 -38.93
N LYS A 433 -0.91 21.10 -39.81
CA LYS A 433 -0.26 20.02 -40.55
C LYS A 433 0.59 19.13 -39.61
N GLN A 434 1.39 19.73 -38.74
CA GLN A 434 2.20 19.03 -37.74
C GLN A 434 1.32 18.27 -36.73
N LYS A 435 0.24 18.90 -36.26
CA LYS A 435 -0.78 18.28 -35.41
C LYS A 435 -1.36 17.00 -36.02
N ALA A 436 -1.63 16.99 -37.33
CA ALA A 436 -2.16 15.82 -38.03
C ALA A 436 -1.14 14.69 -38.15
N VAL A 437 0.14 15.03 -38.33
CA VAL A 437 1.24 14.06 -38.39
C VAL A 437 1.41 13.35 -37.04
N ILE A 438 1.48 14.11 -35.94
CA ILE A 438 1.63 13.54 -34.58
C ILE A 438 0.49 12.57 -34.27
N ARG A 439 -0.76 12.97 -34.53
CA ARG A 439 -1.94 12.11 -34.28
C ARG A 439 -1.87 10.80 -35.08
N ARG A 440 -1.46 10.85 -36.35
CA ARG A 440 -1.35 9.66 -37.20
C ARG A 440 -0.24 8.72 -36.74
N ASP A 441 0.91 9.26 -36.38
CA ASP A 441 2.03 8.46 -35.89
C ASP A 441 1.69 7.76 -34.57
N PHE A 442 0.99 8.45 -33.67
CA PHE A 442 0.47 7.84 -32.45
C PHE A 442 -0.51 6.69 -32.72
N LEU A 443 -1.47 6.88 -33.65
CA LEU A 443 -2.38 5.81 -34.03
C LEU A 443 -1.61 4.60 -34.57
N ILE A 444 -0.69 4.82 -35.52
CA ILE A 444 0.12 3.75 -36.09
C ILE A 444 0.87 3.00 -34.98
N ASP A 445 1.51 3.72 -34.06
CA ASP A 445 2.30 3.12 -32.98
C ASP A 445 1.46 2.22 -32.06
N ASN A 446 0.26 2.66 -31.67
CA ASN A 446 -0.65 1.90 -30.81
C ASN A 446 -1.35 0.74 -31.54
N PHE A 447 -1.39 0.76 -32.87
CA PHE A 447 -2.04 -0.26 -33.69
C PHE A 447 -1.07 -1.27 -34.35
N LYS A 448 0.26 -1.09 -34.22
CA LYS A 448 1.28 -2.02 -34.76
C LYS A 448 1.12 -3.47 -34.30
N GLY A 449 0.55 -3.69 -33.11
CA GLY A 449 0.34 -5.02 -32.52
C GLY A 449 -1.09 -5.56 -32.63
N ALA A 450 -1.97 -4.92 -33.39
CA ALA A 450 -3.34 -5.40 -33.55
C ALA A 450 -3.37 -6.70 -34.38
N TYR A 451 -3.96 -7.75 -33.83
CA TYR A 451 -4.22 -9.03 -34.50
C TYR A 451 -5.71 -9.37 -34.37
N GLY A 452 -6.25 -10.15 -35.31
CA GLY A 452 -7.69 -10.23 -35.60
C GLY A 452 -8.66 -10.70 -34.51
N ASN A 453 -8.21 -10.87 -33.25
CA ASN A 453 -9.04 -11.32 -32.13
C ASN A 453 -8.98 -10.39 -30.91
N ASN A 454 -8.40 -9.18 -31.01
CA ASN A 454 -8.44 -8.18 -29.94
C ASN A 454 -9.38 -7.01 -30.26
N ALA A 455 -9.91 -6.34 -29.25
CA ALA A 455 -10.87 -5.23 -29.41
C ALA A 455 -10.31 -4.02 -30.19
N ALA A 456 -9.00 -3.94 -30.38
CA ALA A 456 -8.34 -2.92 -31.18
C ALA A 456 -8.41 -3.19 -32.70
N ALA A 457 -8.76 -4.42 -33.13
CA ALA A 457 -8.91 -4.77 -34.54
C ALA A 457 -10.19 -4.18 -35.18
N ASP A 458 -11.26 -4.00 -34.41
CA ASP A 458 -12.55 -3.49 -34.90
C ASP A 458 -12.50 -2.04 -35.42
N PRO A 459 -11.88 -1.06 -34.70
CA PRO A 459 -11.70 0.30 -35.23
C PRO A 459 -10.83 0.35 -36.49
N LEU A 460 -9.78 -0.47 -36.56
CA LEU A 460 -8.89 -0.62 -37.72
C LEU A 460 -9.65 -1.13 -38.95
N ALA A 461 -10.48 -2.17 -38.77
CA ALA A 461 -11.29 -2.75 -39.84
C ALA A 461 -12.31 -1.75 -40.42
N ARG A 462 -12.81 -0.82 -39.60
CA ARG A 462 -13.71 0.27 -40.03
C ARG A 462 -12.98 1.48 -40.61
N PHE A 463 -11.67 1.60 -40.40
CA PHE A 463 -10.85 2.73 -40.87
C PHE A 463 -10.28 2.50 -42.28
N CYS A 464 -10.12 1.25 -42.72
CA CYS A 464 -9.78 0.94 -44.10
C CYS A 464 -10.95 1.32 -45.03
N PRO A 465 -10.73 2.17 -46.06
CA PRO A 465 -11.76 2.58 -47.00
C PRO A 465 -12.23 1.46 -47.95
#